data_AF-A0A4D8XKR3-F1
#
_entry.id   AF-A0A4D8XKR3-F1
#
_cell.length_a   1.000
_cell.length_b   1.000
_cell.length_c   1.000
_cell.angle_alpha   90.00
_cell.angle_beta   90.00
_cell.angle_gamma   90.00
#
_symmetry.space_group_name_H-M   'P 1'
#
loop_
_entity.id
_entity.type
_entity.pdbx_description
1 polymer ?
#
loop_
_entity_poly.entity_id
_entity_poly.type
_entity_poly.pdbx_seq_one_letter_code
_entity_poly.pdbx_strand_id
1 'polypeptide(L)' 'MSLDQRQRYNEWKAAQYDESNRFFSESDLKAKSSTVGPFKYDQITRNILTILRQIGRIKELRSAGIIKYILL' A
#
# COMPACT_ATOMS: atom_id res chain seq x y z
N MET A 1 1.69 -14.17 17.88
CA MET A 1 1.19 -13.23 16.87
C MET A 1 0.05 -12.43 17.50
N SER A 2 0.14 -11.09 17.53
CA SER A 2 -0.92 -10.27 18.12
C SER A 2 -2.19 -10.29 17.23
N LEU A 3 -3.34 -9.95 17.80
CA LEU A 3 -4.61 -9.85 17.05
C LEU A 3 -4.48 -8.92 15.84
N ASP A 4 -3.80 -7.78 16.03
CA ASP A 4 -3.53 -6.79 15.00
C ASP A 4 -2.66 -7.34 13.85
N GLN A 5 -1.62 -8.11 14.20
CA GLN A 5 -0.79 -8.80 13.20
C GLN A 5 -1.57 -9.84 12.40
N ARG A 6 -2.55 -10.51 13.04
CA ARG A 6 -3.37 -11.54 12.40
C ARG A 6 -4.39 -10.96 11.43
N GLN A 7 -4.97 -9.82 11.77
CA GLN A 7 -5.84 -9.08 10.86
C GLN A 7 -5.07 -8.62 9.61
N ARG A 8 -3.92 -7.98 9.79
CA ARG A 8 -3.08 -7.50 8.67
C ARG A 8 -2.58 -8.63 7.78
N TYR A 9 -2.26 -9.79 8.38
CA TYR A 9 -1.88 -10.98 7.62
C TYR A 9 -3.03 -11.50 6.75
N ASN A 10 -4.26 -11.53 7.26
CA ASN A 10 -5.43 -11.99 6.51
C ASN A 10 -5.79 -11.02 5.37
N GLU A 11 -5.71 -9.71 5.62
CA GLU A 11 -5.91 -8.68 4.59
C GLU A 11 -4.87 -8.79 3.48
N TRP A 12 -3.59 -8.99 3.84
CA TRP A 12 -2.52 -9.24 2.89
C TRP A 12 -2.75 -10.52 2.07
N LYS A 13 -3.14 -11.61 2.73
CA LYS A 13 -3.42 -12.90 2.09
C LYS A 13 -4.61 -12.82 1.13
N ALA A 14 -5.67 -12.09 1.48
CA ALA A 14 -6.81 -11.86 0.61
C ALA A 14 -6.47 -10.97 -0.59
N ALA A 15 -5.45 -10.11 -0.46
CA ALA A 15 -4.98 -9.22 -1.49
C ALA A 15 -3.84 -9.81 -2.36
N GLN A 16 -3.31 -11.00 -2.06
CA GLN A 16 -2.36 -11.68 -2.94
C GLN A 16 -3.07 -12.19 -4.21
N TYR A 17 -2.79 -11.55 -5.36
CA TYR A 17 -2.96 -12.15 -6.67
C TYR A 17 -1.57 -12.30 -7.30
N ASP A 18 -1.21 -13.56 -7.57
CA ASP A 18 -0.08 -14.25 -8.22
C ASP A 18 1.28 -13.58 -8.53
N GLU A 19 1.43 -12.26 -8.59
CA GLU A 19 2.70 -11.60 -8.98
C GLU A 19 3.21 -10.55 -7.98
N SER A 20 2.53 -10.38 -6.85
CA SER A 20 2.75 -9.27 -5.93
C SER A 20 3.12 -9.73 -4.51
N ASN A 21 4.27 -10.37 -4.35
CA ASN A 21 4.74 -10.76 -2.99
C ASN A 21 5.16 -9.56 -2.13
N ARG A 22 5.39 -8.37 -2.72
CA ARG A 22 5.72 -7.13 -2.01
C ARG A 22 4.90 -5.96 -2.56
N PHE A 23 3.71 -5.77 -2.01
CA PHE A 23 2.89 -4.59 -2.26
C PHE A 23 2.50 -3.91 -0.95
N PHE A 24 2.12 -2.65 -1.05
CA PHE A 24 1.40 -1.94 0.00
C PHE A 24 0.11 -1.37 -0.58
N SER A 25 -0.95 -1.34 0.23
CA SER A 25 -2.25 -0.80 -0.16
C SER A 25 -2.39 0.66 0.24
N GLU A 26 -3.37 1.36 -0.33
CA GLU A 26 -3.76 2.71 0.15
C GLU A 26 -4.13 2.68 1.64
N SER A 27 -4.77 1.61 2.12
CA SER A 27 -5.09 1.39 3.54
C SER A 27 -3.84 1.30 4.42
N ASP A 28 -2.78 0.62 3.95
CA ASP A 28 -1.51 0.55 4.70
C ASP A 28 -0.87 1.92 4.87
N LEU A 29 -0.91 2.75 3.81
CA LEU A 29 -0.40 4.12 3.86
C LEU A 29 -1.22 4.99 4.80
N LYS A 30 -2.55 4.87 4.79
CA LYS A 30 -3.42 5.59 5.74
C LYS A 30 -3.15 5.17 7.18
N ALA A 31 -3.03 3.87 7.45
CA ALA A 31 -2.70 3.36 8.79
C ALA A 31 -1.31 3.84 9.25
N LYS A 32 -0.33 3.93 8.34
CA LYS A 32 0.99 4.47 8.65
C LYS A 32 1.00 5.97 8.86
N SER A 33 0.14 6.70 8.14
CA SER A 33 -0.05 8.14 8.37
C SER A 33 -0.52 8.47 9.78
N SER A 34 -1.25 7.57 10.44
CA SER A 34 -1.68 7.76 11.83
C SER A 34 -0.61 7.45 12.86
N THR A 35 0.51 6.81 12.48
CA THR A 35 1.53 6.31 13.40
C THR A 35 2.91 6.93 13.20
N VAL A 36 3.19 7.49 12.03
CA VAL A 36 4.47 8.14 11.68
C VAL A 36 4.25 9.64 11.61
N GLY A 37 4.64 10.37 12.67
CA GLY A 37 4.32 11.78 12.90
C GLY A 37 4.46 12.75 11.70
N PRO A 38 5.55 12.74 10.92
CA PRO A 38 5.68 13.65 9.78
C PRO A 38 4.96 13.18 8.51
N PHE A 39 4.45 11.93 8.47
CA PHE A 39 3.86 11.35 7.26
C PHE A 39 2.33 11.51 7.27
N LYS A 40 1.80 12.25 6.30
CA LYS A 40 0.35 12.38 6.08
C LYS A 40 -0.05 11.81 4.72
N TYR A 41 -1.07 10.95 4.69
CA TYR A 41 -1.65 10.49 3.44
C TYR A 41 -2.60 11.56 2.85
N ASP A 42 -2.00 12.56 2.22
CA ASP A 42 -2.66 13.71 1.61
C ASP A 42 -2.35 13.82 0.11
N GLN A 43 -2.68 14.97 -0.49
CA GLN A 43 -2.41 15.24 -1.90
C GLN A 43 -0.91 15.18 -2.24
N ILE A 44 -0.02 15.56 -1.31
CA ILE A 44 1.44 15.51 -1.52
C ILE A 44 1.87 14.04 -1.67
N THR A 45 1.40 13.18 -0.78
CA THR A 45 1.69 11.75 -0.86
C THR A 45 1.16 11.12 -2.15
N ARG A 46 -0.03 11.52 -2.62
CA ARG A 46 -0.56 11.08 -3.92
C ARG A 46 0.34 11.53 -5.08
N ASN A 47 0.82 12.77 -5.05
CA ASN A 47 1.75 13.28 -6.07
C ASN A 47 3.08 12.50 -6.07
N ILE A 48 3.62 12.17 -4.90
CA ILE A 48 4.85 11.35 -4.78
C ILE A 48 4.64 9.96 -5.39
N LEU A 49 3.49 9.31 -5.13
CA LEU A 49 3.17 8.02 -5.73
C LEU A 49 3.07 8.10 -7.26
N THR A 50 2.50 9.19 -7.80
CA THR A 50 2.48 9.44 -9.25
C THR A 50 3.90 9.55 -9.81
N ILE A 51 4.79 10.29 -9.15
CA ILE A 51 6.19 10.42 -9.57
C ILE A 51 6.88 9.06 -9.55
N LEU A 52 6.78 8.31 -8.45
CA LEU A 52 7.36 6.97 -8.29
C LEU A 52 6.88 6.00 -9.37
N ARG A 53 5.61 6.10 -9.76
CA ARG A 53 5.05 5.32 -10.87
C ARG A 53 5.65 5.72 -12.21
N GLN A 54 5.81 7.02 -12.46
CA GLN A 54 6.34 7.55 -13.71
C GLN A 54 7.83 7.22 -13.90
N ILE A 55 8.62 7.20 -12.82
CA ILE A 55 10.02 6.78 -12.86
C ILE A 55 10.20 5.25 -12.78
N GLY A 56 9.10 4.48 -12.84
CA GLY A 56 9.14 3.01 -12.89
C GLY A 56 9.58 2.34 -11.58
N ARG A 57 9.45 3.00 -10.42
CA ARG A 57 9.77 2.41 -9.11
C ARG A 57 8.61 1.63 -8.51
N ILE A 58 7.38 1.98 -8.88
CA ILE A 58 6.18 1.27 -8.45
C ILE A 58 5.22 1.02 -9.61
N LYS A 59 4.47 -0.07 -9.52
CA LYS A 59 3.33 -0.37 -10.39
C LYS A 59 2.04 -0.26 -9.59
N GLU A 60 1.04 0.44 -10.12
CA GLU A 60 -0.29 0.50 -9.53
C GLU A 60 -1.16 -0.62 -10.11
N LEU A 61 -1.74 -1.44 -9.24
CA LEU A 61 -2.71 -2.47 -9.59
C LEU A 61 -4.02 -2.19 -8.86
N ARG A 62 -5.12 -2.08 -9.62
CA ARG A 62 -6.46 -1.91 -9.07
C ARG A 62 -7.21 -3.24 -9.18
N SER A 63 -7.60 -3.81 -8.05
CA SER A 63 -8.30 -5.10 -8.00
C SER A 63 -9.29 -5.10 -6.84
N ALA A 64 -10.53 -5.54 -7.09
CA ALA A 64 -11.60 -5.63 -6.09
C ALA A 64 -11.83 -4.34 -5.27
N GLY A 65 -11.69 -3.16 -5.90
CA GLY A 65 -11.84 -1.87 -5.24
C GLY A 65 -10.64 -1.43 -4.38
N ILE A 66 -9.58 -2.23 -4.31
CA ILE A 66 -8.34 -1.94 -3.58
C ILE A 66 -7.26 -1.48 -4.58
N ILE A 67 -6.61 -0.36 -4.25
CA ILE A 67 -5.42 0.12 -4.96
C ILE A 67 -4.19 -0.48 -4.27
N LYS A 68 -3.40 -1.23 -5.03
CA LYS A 68 -2.15 -1.86 -4.60
C LYS A 68 -0.99 -1.20 -5.33
N TYR A 69 0.05 -0.86 -4.59
CA TYR A 69 1.31 -0.36 -5.11
C TYR A 69 2.37 -1.44 -4.96
N ILE A 70 2.83 -1.98 -6.09
CA ILE A 70 3.84 -3.04 -6.16
C ILE A 70 5.20 -2.38 -6.35
N LEU A 71 6.17 -2.73 -5.51
CA LEU A 71 7.56 -2.27 -5.68
C LEU A 71 8.22 -3.08 -6.80
N LEU A 72 8.90 -2.40 -7.72
CA LEU A 72 9.68 -2.98 -8.82
C LEU A 72 11.18 -3.05 -8.47
#